data_AF-A0A4S8YL06-F1
#
_entry.id   AF-A0A4S8YL06-F1
#
_cell.length_a   1.000
_cell.length_b   1.000
_cell.length_c   1.000
_cell.angle_alpha   90.00
_cell.angle_beta   90.00
_cell.angle_gamma   90.00
#
_symmetry.space_group_name_H-M   'P 1'
#
loop_
_entity.id
_entity.type
_entity.pdbx_description
1 polymer ?
#
loop_
_entity_poly.entity_id
_entity_poly.type
_entity_poly.pdbx_seq_one_letter_code
_entity_poly.pdbx_strand_id
1 'polypeptide(L)'
;MSFYFLLRVFALCVLALLVAADSPNHAEIHGRSTIKTANKLSCIKSDVSLVKKEVSHPLEFCKFYLSDKRNRSPLPSLGVTALQNACKCIQASPPPEPTIIHGTLPSSKQCSQWTKLLKGEYKHVAEFCNFYLG
;
A
#
# COMPACT_ATOMS: atom_id res chain seq x y z
N MET A 1 -10.96 69.10 15.29
CA MET A 1 -10.46 67.71 15.24
C MET A 1 -11.47 66.64 15.67
N SER A 2 -12.56 66.99 16.37
CA SER A 2 -13.58 66.01 16.80
C SER A 2 -14.43 65.43 15.65
N PHE A 3 -14.84 66.26 14.67
CA PHE A 3 -15.67 65.81 13.54
C PHE A 3 -14.98 64.79 12.62
N TYR A 4 -13.67 64.95 12.37
CA TYR A 4 -12.89 63.99 11.59
C TYR A 4 -12.72 62.63 12.30
N PHE A 5 -12.62 62.66 13.63
CA PHE A 5 -12.56 61.45 14.44
C PHE A 5 -13.89 60.70 14.41
N LEU A 6 -15.01 61.40 14.58
CA LEU A 6 -16.34 60.81 14.48
C LEU A 6 -16.62 60.26 13.07
N LEU A 7 -16.22 60.97 12.01
CA LEU A 7 -16.37 60.51 10.62
C LEU A 7 -15.56 59.24 10.33
N ARG A 8 -14.33 59.14 10.87
CA ARG A 8 -13.47 57.96 10.75
C ARG A 8 -14.06 56.76 11.50
N VAL A 9 -14.59 56.96 12.70
CA VAL A 9 -15.25 55.90 13.48
C VAL A 9 -16.50 55.41 12.76
N PHE A 10 -17.32 56.32 12.23
CA PHE A 10 -18.53 55.97 11.49
C PHE A 10 -18.19 55.17 10.22
N ALA A 11 -17.16 55.58 9.47
CA ALA A 11 -16.70 54.87 8.28
C ALA A 11 -16.16 53.46 8.61
N LEU A 12 -15.44 53.30 9.72
CA LEU A 12 -14.94 52.00 10.18
C LEU A 12 -16.09 51.08 10.65
N CYS A 13 -17.11 51.62 11.32
CA CYS A 13 -18.29 50.86 11.73
C CYS A 13 -19.11 50.38 10.52
N VAL A 14 -19.28 51.24 9.49
CA VAL A 14 -19.99 50.87 8.27
C VAL A 14 -19.22 49.80 7.47
N LEU A 15 -17.88 49.88 7.41
CA LEU A 15 -17.06 48.83 6.79
C LEU A 15 -17.20 47.48 7.52
N ALA A 16 -17.24 47.49 8.86
CA ALA A 16 -17.40 46.28 9.65
C ALA A 16 -18.79 45.64 9.47
N LEU A 17 -19.85 46.44 9.32
CA LEU A 17 -21.20 45.95 9.07
C LEU A 17 -21.40 45.39 7.65
N LEU A 18 -20.70 45.94 6.64
CA LEU A 18 -20.76 45.42 5.27
C LEU A 18 -20.07 44.05 5.10
N VAL A 19 -19.11 43.71 5.97
CA VAL A 19 -18.46 42.38 5.99
C VAL A 19 -19.37 41.29 6.58
N ALA A 20 -20.41 41.66 7.34
CA ALA A 20 -21.32 40.70 7.99
C ALA A 20 -22.51 40.26 7.12
N ALA A 21 -22.62 40.74 5.87
CA ALA A 21 -23.78 40.51 4.99
C ALA A 21 -23.56 39.44 3.90
N ASP A 22 -22.58 38.55 4.05
CA ASP A 22 -22.52 37.31 3.26
C ASP A 22 -22.95 36.14 4.14
N SER A 23 -24.25 35.85 4.09
CA SER A 23 -24.86 34.66 4.68
C SER A 23 -24.78 33.52 3.66
N PRO A 24 -23.96 32.47 3.86
CA PRO A 24 -24.18 31.23 3.17
C PRO A 24 -25.32 30.50 3.87
N ASN A 25 -26.44 30.36 3.16
CA ASN A 25 -27.48 29.41 3.49
C ASN A 25 -26.85 28.02 3.70
N HIS A 26 -26.71 27.58 4.95
CA HIS A 26 -26.38 26.18 5.26
C HIS A 26 -27.63 25.47 5.76
N ALA A 27 -28.46 25.05 4.81
CA ALA A 27 -29.23 23.82 4.97
C ALA A 27 -28.38 22.69 4.36
N GLU A 28 -27.55 22.03 5.16
CA GLU A 28 -27.17 20.63 4.89
C GLU A 28 -26.68 19.94 6.17
N ILE A 29 -27.48 18.96 6.58
CA ILE A 29 -27.11 17.86 7.46
C ILE A 29 -25.97 17.13 6.75
N HIS A 30 -24.76 17.06 7.31
CA HIS A 30 -23.87 15.89 7.30
C HIS A 30 -22.60 16.25 8.11
N GLY A 31 -22.32 15.44 9.13
CA GLY A 31 -21.25 15.68 10.09
C GLY A 31 -19.87 15.86 9.45
N ARG A 32 -19.27 17.04 9.64
CA ARG A 32 -17.86 17.30 9.37
C ARG A 32 -17.01 16.64 10.44
N SER A 33 -16.79 15.33 10.28
CA SER A 33 -15.61 14.68 10.83
C SER A 33 -14.40 15.30 10.13
N THR A 34 -13.54 15.98 10.87
CA THR A 34 -12.20 16.36 10.42
C THR A 34 -11.36 15.09 10.30
N ILE A 35 -11.66 14.28 9.29
CA ILE A 35 -10.82 13.15 8.91
C ILE A 35 -9.54 13.74 8.33
N LYS A 36 -8.50 13.80 9.15
CA LYS A 36 -7.10 13.77 8.70
C LYS A 36 -7.07 12.67 7.63
N THR A 37 -6.97 13.03 6.35
CA THR A 37 -7.04 12.09 5.24
C THR A 37 -5.89 11.10 5.40
N ALA A 38 -6.12 10.01 6.12
CA ALA A 38 -5.27 8.86 6.09
C ALA A 38 -5.26 8.46 4.62
N ASN A 39 -4.09 8.53 3.98
CA ASN A 39 -3.91 8.09 2.61
C ASN A 39 -4.40 6.65 2.54
N LYS A 40 -5.64 6.47 2.05
CA LYS A 40 -6.29 5.16 2.03
C LYS A 40 -5.44 4.28 1.13
N LEU A 41 -4.86 3.24 1.72
CA LEU A 41 -4.08 2.27 0.97
C LEU A 41 -4.97 1.72 -0.17
N SER A 42 -4.54 1.94 -1.41
CA SER A 42 -5.22 1.46 -2.60
C SER A 42 -4.48 0.26 -3.15
N CYS A 43 -5.10 -0.92 -3.07
CA CYS A 43 -4.57 -2.17 -3.61
C CYS A 43 -5.05 -2.38 -5.04
N ILE A 44 -4.39 -1.71 -5.99
CA ILE A 44 -4.67 -1.89 -7.41
C ILE A 44 -4.21 -3.29 -7.83
N LYS A 45 -5.15 -4.13 -8.28
CA LYS A 45 -4.87 -5.53 -8.62
C LYS A 45 -3.81 -5.70 -9.71
N SER A 46 -3.82 -4.85 -10.74
CA SER A 46 -2.83 -4.89 -11.83
C SER A 46 -1.42 -4.65 -11.32
N ASP A 47 -1.24 -3.69 -10.41
CA ASP A 47 0.07 -3.32 -9.87
C ASP A 47 0.62 -4.45 -8.99
N VAL A 48 -0.24 -5.04 -8.15
CA VAL A 48 0.12 -6.21 -7.34
C VAL A 48 0.50 -7.39 -8.23
N SER A 49 -0.27 -7.66 -9.28
CA SER A 49 0.04 -8.73 -10.24
C SER A 49 1.33 -8.48 -11.00
N LEU A 50 1.60 -7.22 -11.38
CA LEU A 50 2.85 -6.84 -12.03
C LEU A 50 4.04 -7.10 -11.12
N VAL A 51 3.98 -6.69 -9.85
CA VAL A 51 5.06 -6.99 -8.88
C VAL A 51 5.25 -8.49 -8.74
N LYS A 52 4.17 -9.28 -8.61
CA LYS A 52 4.25 -10.75 -8.52
C LYS A 52 4.83 -11.41 -9.78
N LYS A 53 4.67 -10.78 -10.95
CA LYS A 53 5.16 -11.29 -12.23
C LYS A 53 6.63 -10.94 -12.47
N GLU A 54 7.01 -9.69 -12.20
CA GLU A 54 8.34 -9.17 -12.54
C GLU A 54 9.39 -9.43 -11.45
N VAL A 55 8.96 -9.76 -10.23
CA VAL A 55 9.83 -9.99 -9.08
C VAL A 55 9.76 -11.46 -8.64
N SER A 56 10.90 -12.14 -8.61
CA SER A 56 10.97 -13.57 -8.24
C SER A 56 10.53 -13.85 -6.80
N HIS A 57 10.84 -12.95 -5.86
CA HIS A 57 10.47 -13.08 -4.44
C HIS A 57 9.72 -11.82 -3.97
N PRO A 58 8.41 -11.70 -4.30
CA PRO A 58 7.66 -10.45 -4.09
C PRO A 58 7.63 -9.99 -2.63
N LEU A 59 7.51 -10.92 -1.68
CA LEU A 59 7.44 -10.57 -0.26
C LEU A 59 8.76 -9.99 0.26
N GLU A 60 9.88 -10.66 0.00
CA GLU A 60 11.22 -10.20 0.42
C GLU A 60 11.63 -8.91 -0.28
N PHE A 61 11.35 -8.82 -1.57
CA PHE A 61 11.52 -7.58 -2.31
C PHE A 61 10.71 -6.44 -1.67
N CYS A 62 9.45 -6.68 -1.32
CA CYS A 62 8.60 -5.65 -0.73
C CYS A 62 9.03 -5.26 0.69
N LYS A 63 9.53 -6.21 1.50
CA LYS A 63 10.20 -5.89 2.78
C LYS A 63 11.38 -4.95 2.56
N PHE A 64 12.28 -5.29 1.62
CA PHE A 64 13.43 -4.46 1.28
C PHE A 64 13.05 -3.10 0.67
N TYR A 65 12.08 -3.07 -0.23
CA TYR A 65 11.70 -1.84 -0.93
C TYR A 65 11.01 -0.84 0.01
N LEU A 66 10.26 -1.33 0.99
CA LEU A 66 9.58 -0.52 2.01
C LEU A 66 10.45 -0.19 3.22
N SER A 67 11.65 -0.76 3.35
CA SER A 67 12.53 -0.49 4.51
C SER A 67 13.12 0.92 4.50
N ASP A 68 13.07 1.63 3.37
CA ASP A 68 13.59 2.98 3.23
C ASP A 68 12.73 3.80 2.25
N LYS A 69 12.80 5.13 2.35
CA LYS A 69 12.12 6.05 1.45
C LYS A 69 12.84 6.06 0.09
N ARG A 70 12.15 5.57 -0.94
CA ARG A 70 12.64 5.56 -2.33
C ARG A 70 12.07 6.74 -3.11
N ASN A 71 12.88 7.31 -4.00
CA ASN A 71 12.47 8.33 -4.99
C ASN A 71 12.47 7.82 -6.43
N ARG A 72 12.90 6.56 -6.64
CA ARG A 72 12.95 5.88 -7.94
C ARG A 72 12.37 4.49 -7.81
N SER A 73 11.71 4.03 -8.86
CA SER A 73 11.19 2.66 -8.96
C SER A 73 12.15 1.78 -9.76
N PRO A 74 12.47 0.57 -9.29
CA PRO A 74 13.20 -0.42 -10.06
C PRO A 74 12.32 -1.07 -11.16
N LEU A 75 10.99 -0.93 -11.10
CA LEU A 75 10.08 -1.42 -12.13
C LEU A 75 9.69 -0.25 -13.05
N PRO A 76 10.15 -0.20 -14.31
CA PRO A 76 9.94 0.95 -15.19
C PRO A 76 8.46 1.22 -15.47
N SER A 77 7.63 0.18 -15.49
CA SER A 77 6.19 0.26 -15.72
C SER A 77 5.39 0.65 -14.47
N LEU A 78 6.04 0.82 -13.31
CA LEU A 78 5.36 1.11 -12.04
C LEU A 78 6.02 2.26 -11.29
N GLY A 79 5.30 3.36 -11.11
CA GLY A 79 5.80 4.52 -10.35
C GLY A 79 6.06 4.21 -8.87
N VAL A 80 6.84 5.06 -8.20
CA VAL A 80 7.26 4.88 -6.79
C VAL A 80 6.06 4.63 -5.87
N THR A 81 5.05 5.50 -5.94
CA THR A 81 3.84 5.43 -5.09
C THR A 81 3.02 4.17 -5.38
N ALA A 82 2.87 3.81 -6.66
CA ALA A 82 2.15 2.61 -7.07
C ALA A 82 2.85 1.35 -6.56
N LEU A 83 4.18 1.28 -6.69
CA LEU A 83 4.99 0.17 -6.18
C LEU A 83 4.94 0.08 -4.65
N GLN A 84 5.01 1.22 -3.94
CA GLN A 84 4.86 1.24 -2.48
C GLN A 84 3.48 0.71 -2.05
N ASN A 85 2.42 1.14 -2.72
CA ASN A 85 1.07 0.68 -2.42
C ASN A 85 0.91 -0.81 -2.71
N ALA A 86 1.37 -1.28 -3.87
CA ALA A 86 1.37 -2.71 -4.22
C ALA A 86 2.14 -3.54 -3.19
N CYS A 87 3.30 -3.07 -2.74
CA CYS A 87 4.09 -3.77 -1.73
C CYS A 87 3.42 -3.82 -0.34
N LYS A 88 2.76 -2.75 0.08
CA LYS A 88 1.96 -2.75 1.31
C LYS A 88 0.81 -3.77 1.22
N CYS A 89 0.20 -3.91 0.06
CA CYS A 89 -0.86 -4.89 -0.19
C CYS A 89 -0.32 -6.33 -0.18
N ILE A 90 0.87 -6.56 -0.75
CA ILE A 90 1.55 -7.86 -0.72
C ILE A 90 1.95 -8.24 0.72
N GLN A 91 2.35 -7.30 1.57
CA GLN A 91 2.62 -7.60 2.98
C GLN A 91 1.36 -7.88 3.80
N ALA A 92 0.24 -7.20 3.51
CA ALA A 92 -1.02 -7.40 4.21
C ALA A 92 -1.71 -8.73 3.84
N SER A 93 -1.44 -9.24 2.64
CA SER A 93 -1.86 -10.55 2.17
C SER A 93 -0.67 -11.19 1.44
N PRO A 94 0.29 -11.75 2.19
CA PRO A 94 1.38 -12.48 1.56
C PRO A 94 0.75 -13.56 0.67
N PRO A 95 1.35 -13.83 -0.51
CA PRO A 95 1.04 -15.07 -1.22
C PRO A 95 1.11 -16.22 -0.20
N PRO A 96 0.26 -17.25 -0.30
CA PRO A 96 0.46 -18.44 0.53
C PRO A 96 1.92 -18.81 0.38
N GLU A 97 2.67 -18.66 1.47
CA GLU A 97 4.05 -19.12 1.53
C GLU A 97 3.99 -20.54 1.01
N PRO A 98 4.82 -20.94 0.03
CA PRO A 98 4.94 -22.37 -0.25
C PRO A 98 5.23 -22.96 1.12
N THR A 99 4.27 -23.73 1.64
CA THR A 99 4.34 -24.30 2.97
C THR A 99 5.50 -25.28 2.90
N ILE A 100 6.73 -24.79 3.07
CA ILE A 100 7.80 -25.57 3.61
C ILE A 100 7.27 -25.85 5.00
N ILE A 101 6.55 -26.96 5.11
CA ILE A 101 6.22 -27.54 6.40
C ILE A 101 7.58 -27.55 7.09
N HIS A 102 7.76 -26.74 8.14
CA HIS A 102 8.87 -26.89 9.10
C HIS A 102 8.76 -28.24 9.84
N GLY A 103 8.21 -29.25 9.18
CA GLY A 103 8.43 -30.63 9.49
C GLY A 103 9.88 -30.84 9.12
N THR A 104 10.68 -31.04 10.16
CA THR A 104 11.90 -31.83 10.12
C THR A 104 11.92 -32.65 8.84
N LEU A 105 12.80 -32.30 7.89
CA LEU A 105 12.99 -33.09 6.68
C LEU A 105 13.12 -34.54 7.17
N PRO A 106 12.16 -35.42 6.83
CA PRO A 106 12.19 -36.77 7.36
C PRO A 106 13.50 -37.38 6.90
N SER A 107 14.23 -37.96 7.85
CA SER A 107 15.57 -38.57 7.68
C SER A 107 15.67 -39.59 6.52
N SER A 108 14.53 -39.96 5.92
CA SER A 108 14.47 -40.77 4.70
C SER A 108 14.83 -39.95 3.47
N LYS A 109 16.06 -40.16 2.99
CA LYS A 109 16.57 -39.69 1.68
C LYS A 109 15.81 -40.26 0.47
N GLN A 110 14.83 -41.15 0.65
CA GLN A 110 14.26 -41.84 -0.50
C GLN A 110 13.13 -41.04 -1.17
N CYS A 111 13.40 -40.62 -2.41
CA CYS A 111 12.44 -39.97 -3.31
C CYS A 111 11.12 -40.76 -3.49
N SER A 112 11.17 -42.09 -3.41
CA SER A 112 10.01 -42.99 -3.52
C SER A 112 8.89 -42.64 -2.54
N GLN A 113 9.24 -42.18 -1.33
CA GLN A 113 8.29 -41.83 -0.29
C GLN A 113 7.56 -40.50 -0.58
N TRP A 114 8.19 -39.58 -1.31
CA TRP A 114 7.71 -38.21 -1.55
C TRP A 114 7.19 -37.98 -2.97
N THR A 115 7.34 -38.96 -3.87
CA THR A 115 7.03 -38.81 -5.30
C THR A 115 5.59 -38.35 -5.56
N LYS A 116 4.62 -38.80 -4.75
CA LYS A 116 3.20 -38.43 -4.89
C LYS A 116 2.94 -36.95 -4.57
N LEU A 117 3.61 -36.43 -3.54
CA LEU A 117 3.52 -35.01 -3.17
C LEU A 117 4.26 -34.15 -4.19
N LEU A 118 5.47 -34.56 -4.58
CA LEU A 118 6.31 -33.80 -5.50
C LEU A 118 5.71 -33.67 -6.91
N LYS A 119 4.98 -34.68 -7.41
CA LYS A 119 4.30 -34.61 -8.71
C LYS A 119 3.22 -33.54 -8.82
N GLY A 120 2.64 -33.12 -7.69
CA GLY A 120 1.64 -32.03 -7.66
C GLY A 120 2.27 -30.64 -7.71
N GLU A 121 3.49 -30.51 -7.18
CA GLU A 121 4.16 -29.22 -6.96
C GLU A 121 5.25 -28.93 -8.00
N TYR A 122 5.91 -29.97 -8.54
CA TYR A 122 7.08 -29.83 -9.39
C TYR A 122 6.92 -30.61 -10.70
N LYS A 123 7.26 -29.95 -11.82
CA LYS A 123 7.23 -30.56 -13.16
C LYS A 123 8.31 -31.62 -13.36
N HIS A 124 9.47 -31.47 -12.71
CA HIS A 124 10.66 -32.31 -12.90
C HIS A 124 11.05 -33.04 -11.62
N VAL A 125 10.18 -33.92 -11.14
CA VAL A 125 10.37 -34.63 -9.85
C VAL A 125 11.66 -35.46 -9.81
N ALA A 126 12.05 -36.08 -10.92
CA ALA A 126 13.27 -36.89 -10.98
C ALA A 126 14.54 -36.04 -10.80
N GLU A 127 14.61 -34.88 -11.45
CA GLU A 127 15.73 -33.94 -11.33
C GLU A 127 15.79 -33.34 -9.91
N PHE A 128 14.62 -32.95 -9.37
CA PHE A 128 14.50 -32.48 -8.00
C PHE A 128 15.05 -33.50 -7.01
N CYS A 129 14.65 -34.76 -7.14
CA CYS A 129 15.11 -35.83 -6.27
C CYS A 129 16.62 -36.11 -6.39
N ASN A 130 17.15 -36.16 -7.62
CA ASN A 130 18.59 -36.36 -7.84
C ASN A 130 19.45 -35.25 -7.22
N PHE A 131 18.97 -34.01 -7.27
CA PHE A 131 19.71 -32.86 -6.75
C PHE A 131 19.65 -32.73 -5.24
N TYR A 132 18.45 -32.89 -4.64
CA TYR A 132 18.23 -32.58 -3.22
C TYR A 132 18.23 -33.78 -2.28
N LEU A 133 17.89 -34.99 -2.77
CA LEU A 133 17.61 -36.15 -1.92
C LEU A 133 18.59 -37.32 -2.12
N GLY A 134 19.62 -37.17 -2.96
CA GLY A 134 20.64 -38.18 -3.31
C GLY A 134 20.93 -39.26 -2.27
#